data_AF-A0A521H4A5-F1
#
_entry.id   AF-A0A521H4A5-F1
#
_cell.length_a   1.000
_cell.length_b   1.000
_cell.length_c   1.000
_cell.angle_alpha   90.00
_cell.angle_beta   90.00
_cell.angle_gamma   90.00
#
_symmetry.space_group_name_H-M   'P 1'
#
loop_
_entity.id
_entity.type
_entity.pdbx_description
1 polymer ?
#
loop_
_entity_poly.entity_id
_entity_poly.type
_entity_poly.pdbx_seq_one_letter_code
_entity_poly.pdbx_strand_id
1 'polypeptide(L)'
;MPFLHVTTRIEGVKHDGLLSEKGGRGFPTLMFLDAEGSILAQQEDRAVTGFETTLENVKTYLDLKTRQAKGEKGLELPLFMAELKLGLMSYQDAKSKAETFQKLSEAEKAQIAEALFDLEVRQLMDAFNPRSEEGKAAAAKLVEYAQAGKQPSPALRLNYWGLLSYIATEVNKDPDLLEKCLTNLRALPESKDFEEQLQQMEQKLQEMRKGEP
;
A
#
# COMPACT_ATOMS: atom_id res chain seq x y z
N MET A 1 -16.87 3.80 18.87
CA MET A 1 -17.49 2.46 19.01
C MET A 1 -16.95 1.59 17.88
N PRO A 2 -16.30 0.46 18.16
CA PRO A 2 -15.93 -0.49 17.10
C PRO A 2 -17.20 -1.08 16.49
N PHE A 3 -17.25 -1.15 15.17
CA PHE A 3 -18.32 -1.82 14.41
C PHE A 3 -17.74 -3.09 13.79
N LEU A 4 -18.36 -4.24 14.06
CA LEU A 4 -17.97 -5.52 13.46
C LEU A 4 -18.94 -5.88 12.34
N HIS A 5 -18.42 -5.92 11.12
CA HIS A 5 -19.13 -6.50 9.98
C HIS A 5 -18.71 -7.97 9.80
N VAL A 6 -19.69 -8.86 9.63
CA VAL A 6 -19.46 -10.27 9.28
C VAL A 6 -20.05 -10.50 7.89
N THR A 7 -19.19 -10.82 6.92
CA THR A 7 -19.60 -11.24 5.58
C THR A 7 -19.93 -12.74 5.61
N THR A 8 -21.21 -13.08 5.51
CA THR A 8 -21.71 -14.45 5.61
C THR A 8 -21.86 -15.14 4.25
N ARG A 9 -22.00 -14.37 3.16
CA ARG A 9 -22.35 -14.86 1.81
C ARG A 9 -23.71 -15.56 1.75
N ILE A 10 -24.60 -15.27 2.69
CA ILE A 10 -25.97 -15.78 2.72
C ILE A 10 -26.88 -14.75 2.03
N GLU A 11 -27.62 -15.20 1.02
CA GLU A 11 -28.53 -14.34 0.26
C GLU A 11 -29.57 -13.68 1.17
N GLY A 12 -29.83 -12.38 0.92
CA GLY A 12 -30.81 -11.61 1.68
C GLY A 12 -30.34 -11.12 3.05
N VAL A 13 -29.12 -11.46 3.49
CA VAL A 13 -28.56 -10.90 4.73
C VAL A 13 -28.22 -9.42 4.53
N LYS A 14 -28.73 -8.59 5.45
CA LYS A 14 -28.52 -7.14 5.44
C LYS A 14 -27.02 -6.83 5.55
N HIS A 15 -26.53 -5.95 4.67
CA HIS A 15 -25.13 -5.51 4.60
C HIS A 15 -24.10 -6.58 4.27
N ASP A 16 -24.49 -7.75 3.75
CA ASP A 16 -23.53 -8.82 3.41
C ASP A 16 -22.47 -8.37 2.38
N GLY A 17 -22.81 -7.39 1.53
CA GLY A 17 -21.90 -6.76 0.56
C GLY A 17 -21.03 -5.61 1.11
N LEU A 18 -21.15 -5.24 2.39
CA LEU A 18 -20.53 -4.02 2.93
C LEU A 18 -19.01 -3.99 2.76
N LEU A 19 -18.32 -5.13 2.88
CA LEU A 19 -16.87 -5.20 2.63
C LEU A 19 -16.54 -4.71 1.21
N SER A 20 -17.23 -5.25 0.21
CA SER A 20 -17.01 -4.89 -1.20
C SER A 20 -17.44 -3.45 -1.50
N GLU A 21 -18.56 -3.00 -0.91
CA GLU A 21 -19.02 -1.61 -1.00
C GLU A 21 -17.98 -0.62 -0.47
N LYS A 22 -17.20 -1.02 0.55
CA LYS A 22 -16.10 -0.23 1.12
C LYS A 22 -14.74 -0.54 0.48
N GLY A 23 -14.70 -1.30 -0.62
CA GLY A 23 -13.46 -1.60 -1.35
C GLY A 23 -12.55 -2.65 -0.70
N GLY A 24 -13.01 -3.33 0.34
CA GLY A 24 -12.26 -4.42 0.98
C GLY A 24 -12.15 -5.65 0.08
N ARG A 25 -10.98 -6.30 0.11
CA ARG A 25 -10.62 -7.41 -0.80
C ARG A 25 -10.42 -8.76 -0.11
N GLY A 26 -10.41 -8.79 1.22
CA GLY A 26 -10.16 -10.00 1.99
C GLY A 26 -10.34 -9.82 3.48
N PHE A 27 -10.05 -10.87 4.24
CA PHE A 27 -10.15 -10.86 5.70
C PHE A 27 -8.79 -11.13 6.36
N PRO A 28 -8.50 -10.52 7.53
CA PRO A 28 -9.26 -9.42 8.13
C PRO A 28 -9.07 -8.10 7.37
N THR A 29 -10.08 -7.23 7.37
CA THR A 29 -9.99 -5.84 6.89
C THR A 29 -10.35 -4.91 8.04
N LEU A 30 -9.49 -3.92 8.31
CA LEU A 30 -9.69 -2.90 9.33
C LEU A 30 -9.74 -1.53 8.66
N MET A 31 -10.80 -0.77 8.92
CA MET A 31 -11.04 0.54 8.34
C MET A 31 -11.45 1.54 9.41
N PHE A 32 -10.98 2.78 9.24
CA PHE A 32 -11.45 3.94 9.99
C PHE A 32 -12.48 4.66 9.12
N LEU A 33 -13.67 4.89 9.66
CA LEU A 33 -14.76 5.57 8.98
C LEU A 33 -15.12 6.86 9.71
N ASP A 34 -15.54 7.89 8.97
CA ASP A 34 -16.19 9.07 9.55
C ASP A 34 -17.65 8.78 9.94
N ALA A 35 -18.36 9.79 10.45
CA ALA A 35 -19.75 9.64 10.91
C ALA A 35 -20.72 9.36 9.74
N GLU A 36 -20.36 9.79 8.54
CA GLU A 36 -21.10 9.61 7.30
C GLU A 36 -20.80 8.25 6.63
N GLY A 37 -19.80 7.53 7.15
CA GLY A 37 -19.37 6.22 6.65
C GLY A 37 -18.34 6.29 5.52
N SER A 38 -17.75 7.45 5.24
CA SER A 38 -16.62 7.60 4.32
C SER A 38 -15.34 7.01 4.94
N ILE A 39 -14.47 6.46 4.11
CA ILE A 39 -13.22 5.84 4.57
C ILE A 39 -12.20 6.96 4.86
N LEU A 40 -11.73 7.01 6.11
CA LEU A 40 -10.65 7.88 6.56
C LEU A 40 -9.28 7.21 6.44
N ALA A 41 -9.24 5.88 6.59
CA ALA A 41 -8.04 5.08 6.41
C ALA A 41 -8.40 3.60 6.31
N GLN A 42 -7.59 2.84 5.58
CA GLN A 42 -7.55 1.38 5.69
C GLN A 42 -6.21 0.95 6.27
N GLN A 43 -6.25 0.08 7.27
CA GLN A 43 -5.05 -0.42 7.91
C GLN A 43 -4.48 -1.61 7.12
N GLU A 44 -3.19 -1.52 6.74
CA GLU A 44 -2.52 -2.55 5.94
C GLU A 44 -1.77 -3.58 6.79
N ASP A 45 -1.19 -3.15 7.92
CA ASP A 45 -0.48 -4.03 8.85
C ASP A 45 -1.46 -4.75 9.80
N ARG A 46 -1.19 -6.03 10.05
CA ARG A 46 -2.00 -6.92 10.88
C ARG A 46 -1.64 -6.84 12.37
N ALA A 47 -0.60 -6.10 12.73
CA ALA A 47 -0.22 -5.88 14.11
C ALA A 47 -1.05 -4.77 14.79
N VAL A 48 -1.23 -4.89 16.10
CA VAL A 48 -1.91 -3.87 16.93
C VAL A 48 -1.19 -2.52 16.84
N THR A 49 0.14 -2.53 16.83
CA THR A 49 0.97 -1.33 16.68
C THR A 49 0.73 -0.59 15.37
N GLY A 50 0.53 -1.33 14.29
CA GLY A 50 0.14 -0.76 13.00
C GLY A 50 -1.22 -0.06 13.09
N PHE A 51 -2.20 -0.70 13.73
CA PHE A 51 -3.52 -0.11 13.95
C PHE A 51 -3.47 1.17 14.80
N GLU A 52 -2.68 1.17 15.88
CA GLU A 52 -2.47 2.35 16.73
C GLU A 52 -1.83 3.50 15.94
N THR A 53 -0.86 3.18 15.09
CA THR A 53 -0.19 4.17 14.22
C THR A 53 -1.19 4.81 13.25
N THR A 54 -2.06 4.01 12.62
CA THR A 54 -3.08 4.54 11.71
C THR A 54 -4.13 5.35 12.45
N LEU A 55 -4.55 4.93 13.66
CA LEU A 55 -5.44 5.73 14.49
C LEU A 55 -4.82 7.10 14.81
N GLU A 56 -3.53 7.15 15.13
CA GLU A 56 -2.84 8.42 15.42
C GLU A 56 -2.73 9.32 14.19
N ASN A 57 -2.46 8.73 13.02
CA ASN A 57 -2.48 9.46 11.74
C ASN A 57 -3.87 10.04 11.44
N VAL A 58 -4.94 9.27 11.67
CA VAL A 58 -6.33 9.74 11.50
C VAL A 58 -6.65 10.88 12.48
N LYS A 59 -6.27 10.76 13.76
CA LYS A 59 -6.46 11.84 14.75
C LYS A 59 -5.73 13.11 14.33
N THR A 60 -4.48 12.99 13.89
CA THR A 60 -3.67 14.11 13.41
C THR A 60 -4.34 14.79 12.22
N TYR A 61 -4.82 14.02 11.24
CA TYR A 61 -5.56 14.54 10.10
C TYR A 61 -6.82 15.32 10.51
N LEU A 62 -7.62 14.76 11.42
CA LEU A 62 -8.86 15.40 11.90
C LEU A 62 -8.58 16.68 12.71
N ASP A 63 -7.52 16.68 13.53
CA ASP A 63 -7.08 17.88 14.26
C ASP A 63 -6.65 19.00 13.29
N LEU A 64 -5.79 18.68 12.31
CA LEU A 64 -5.34 19.62 11.29
C LEU A 64 -6.51 20.21 10.50
N LYS A 65 -7.45 19.37 10.07
CA LYS A 65 -8.67 19.80 9.37
C LYS A 65 -9.52 20.73 10.23
N THR A 66 -9.66 20.41 11.52
CA THR A 66 -10.43 21.24 12.48
C THR A 66 -9.78 22.59 12.70
N ARG A 67 -8.44 22.63 12.85
CA ARG A 67 -7.69 23.87 13.06
C ARG A 67 -7.68 24.75 11.82
N GLN A 68 -7.53 24.16 10.64
CA GLN A 68 -7.65 24.88 9.37
C GLN A 68 -9.05 25.49 9.21
N ALA A 69 -10.12 24.75 9.55
CA ALA A 69 -11.48 25.25 9.53
C ALA A 69 -11.73 26.41 10.52
N LYS A 70 -10.96 26.47 11.61
CA LYS A 70 -10.94 27.60 12.57
C LYS A 70 -10.12 28.81 12.08
N GLY A 71 -9.53 28.73 10.89
CA GLY A 71 -8.77 29.82 10.26
C GLY A 71 -7.28 29.85 10.59
N GLU A 72 -6.74 28.78 11.19
CA GLU A 72 -5.30 28.67 11.40
C GLU A 72 -4.56 28.54 10.05
N LYS A 73 -3.53 29.38 9.86
CA LYS A 73 -2.75 29.47 8.61
C LYS A 73 -1.51 28.58 8.67
N GLY A 74 -1.02 28.14 7.51
CA GLY A 74 0.21 27.35 7.41
C GLY A 74 0.01 25.85 7.67
N LEU A 75 -1.24 25.39 7.67
CA LEU A 75 -1.59 23.98 7.84
C LEU A 75 -1.71 23.23 6.52
N GLU A 76 -1.54 23.91 5.38
CA GLU A 76 -1.71 23.33 4.04
C GLU A 76 -0.74 22.17 3.79
N LEU A 77 0.54 22.35 4.12
CA LEU A 77 1.56 21.31 3.95
C LEU A 77 1.40 20.15 4.95
N PRO A 78 1.23 20.38 6.27
CA PRO A 78 0.93 19.31 7.21
C PRO A 78 -0.31 18.49 6.84
N LEU A 79 -1.38 19.16 6.40
CA LEU A 79 -2.61 18.49 5.98
C LEU A 79 -2.38 17.65 4.74
N PHE A 80 -1.67 18.19 3.74
CA PHE A 80 -1.29 17.44 2.54
C PHE A 80 -0.49 16.19 2.88
N MET A 81 0.52 16.30 3.76
CA MET A 81 1.31 15.14 4.19
C MET A 81 0.47 14.10 4.93
N ALA A 82 -0.52 14.51 5.72
CA ALA A 82 -1.44 13.60 6.39
C ALA A 82 -2.34 12.88 5.37
N GLU A 83 -2.86 13.60 4.36
CA GLU A 83 -3.67 13.03 3.28
C GLU A 83 -2.89 12.00 2.46
N LEU A 84 -1.61 12.26 2.15
CA LEU A 84 -0.73 11.31 1.46
C LEU A 84 -0.56 10.02 2.27
N LYS A 85 -0.21 10.14 3.55
CA LYS A 85 0.01 8.98 4.45
C LYS A 85 -1.23 8.10 4.56
N LEU A 86 -2.41 8.73 4.65
CA LEU A 86 -3.69 8.04 4.75
C LEU A 86 -4.23 7.55 3.40
N GLY A 87 -3.59 7.87 2.28
CA GLY A 87 -4.03 7.47 0.94
C GLY A 87 -5.34 8.10 0.50
N LEU A 88 -5.64 9.32 0.97
CA LEU A 88 -6.92 10.01 0.74
C LEU A 88 -7.03 10.71 -0.62
N MET A 89 -6.03 10.58 -1.49
CA MET A 89 -5.98 11.22 -2.80
C MET A 89 -5.30 10.33 -3.82
N SER A 90 -5.57 10.59 -5.10
CA SER A 90 -4.88 9.87 -6.17
C SER A 90 -3.43 10.32 -6.30
N TYR A 91 -2.54 9.47 -6.81
CA TYR A 91 -1.15 9.86 -7.08
C TYR A 91 -1.07 11.09 -8.01
N GLN A 92 -1.96 11.17 -9.02
CA GLN A 92 -1.99 12.29 -9.95
C GLN A 92 -2.41 13.60 -9.25
N ASP A 93 -3.48 13.57 -8.46
CA ASP A 93 -3.93 14.73 -7.70
C ASP A 93 -2.88 15.17 -6.67
N ALA A 94 -2.27 14.20 -6.00
CA ALA A 94 -1.20 14.40 -5.05
C ALA A 94 0.01 15.08 -5.70
N LYS A 95 0.45 14.60 -6.86
CA LYS A 95 1.55 15.17 -7.62
C LYS A 95 1.25 16.60 -8.05
N SER A 96 0.07 16.86 -8.61
CA SER A 96 -0.33 18.22 -8.99
C SER A 96 -0.42 19.15 -7.79
N LYS A 97 -0.93 18.69 -6.64
CA LYS A 97 -0.99 19.49 -5.40
C LYS A 97 0.42 19.77 -4.86
N ALA A 98 1.33 18.79 -4.91
CA ALA A 98 2.72 18.96 -4.50
C ALA A 98 3.42 20.11 -5.24
N GLU A 99 3.16 20.25 -6.55
CA GLU A 99 3.74 21.30 -7.40
C GLU A 99 3.29 22.72 -7.03
N THR A 100 2.16 22.85 -6.30
CA THR A 100 1.66 24.16 -5.85
C THR A 100 2.43 24.72 -4.65
N PHE A 101 3.13 23.87 -3.89
CA PHE A 101 3.88 24.30 -2.73
C PHE A 101 5.17 25.02 -3.14
N GLN A 102 5.23 26.31 -2.84
CA GLN A 102 6.42 27.14 -3.04
C GLN A 102 7.28 27.15 -1.76
N LYS A 103 8.60 27.31 -1.94
CA LYS A 103 9.56 27.50 -0.83
C LYS A 103 9.67 26.32 0.15
N LEU A 104 9.52 25.09 -0.34
CA LEU A 104 9.82 23.89 0.44
C LEU A 104 11.33 23.80 0.73
N SER A 105 11.67 23.44 1.97
CA SER A 105 13.01 23.00 2.34
C SER A 105 13.37 21.69 1.63
N GLU A 106 14.66 21.38 1.53
CA GLU A 106 15.11 20.11 0.94
C GLU A 106 14.57 18.88 1.70
N ALA A 107 14.43 19.00 3.03
CA ALA A 107 13.83 17.95 3.85
C ALA A 107 12.35 17.72 3.52
N GLU A 108 11.57 18.79 3.36
CA GLU A 108 10.15 18.68 2.99
C GLU A 108 9.98 18.12 1.57
N LYS A 109 10.82 18.53 0.61
CA LYS A 109 10.82 17.96 -0.74
C LYS A 109 11.10 16.46 -0.72
N ALA A 110 12.08 16.03 0.06
CA ALA A 110 12.42 14.61 0.19
C ALA A 110 11.25 13.81 0.81
N GLN A 111 10.62 14.34 1.86
CA GLN A 111 9.46 13.70 2.49
C GLN A 111 8.25 13.60 1.55
N ILE A 112 7.97 14.66 0.79
CA ILE A 112 6.89 14.64 -0.22
C ILE A 112 7.22 13.62 -1.31
N ALA A 113 8.46 13.59 -1.81
CA ALA A 113 8.87 12.66 -2.85
C ALA A 113 8.75 11.19 -2.39
N GLU A 114 9.16 10.88 -1.16
CA GLU A 114 8.98 9.55 -0.56
C GLU A 114 7.50 9.19 -0.43
N ALA A 115 6.69 10.09 0.13
CA ALA A 115 5.26 9.86 0.31
C ALA A 115 4.49 9.72 -1.01
N LEU A 116 4.87 10.48 -2.04
CA LEU A 116 4.33 10.34 -3.40
C LEU A 116 4.70 9.01 -4.03
N PHE A 117 5.94 8.54 -3.83
CA PHE A 117 6.38 7.26 -4.35
C PHE A 117 5.64 6.10 -3.67
N ASP A 118 5.48 6.15 -2.35
CA ASP A 118 4.67 5.17 -1.61
C ASP A 118 3.22 5.14 -2.10
N LEU A 119 2.62 6.31 -2.33
CA LEU A 119 1.26 6.43 -2.85
C LEU A 119 1.15 5.80 -4.26
N GLU A 120 2.11 6.10 -5.14
CA GLU A 120 2.16 5.51 -6.48
C GLU A 120 2.27 3.99 -6.41
N VAL A 121 3.20 3.46 -5.61
CA VAL A 121 3.39 2.02 -5.43
C VAL A 121 2.12 1.37 -4.90
N ARG A 122 1.45 1.96 -3.90
CA ARG A 122 0.16 1.46 -3.38
C ARG A 122 -0.89 1.38 -4.48
N GLN A 123 -1.03 2.43 -5.29
CA GLN A 123 -2.00 2.44 -6.38
C GLN A 123 -1.69 1.41 -7.47
N LEU A 124 -0.41 1.20 -7.80
CA LEU A 124 0.00 0.17 -8.74
C LEU A 124 -0.28 -1.24 -8.19
N MET A 125 -0.02 -1.48 -6.91
CA MET A 125 -0.37 -2.75 -6.25
C MET A 125 -1.88 -2.97 -6.23
N ASP A 126 -2.67 -1.92 -5.96
CA ASP A 126 -4.13 -1.99 -5.96
C ASP A 126 -4.71 -2.19 -7.36
N ALA A 127 -4.09 -1.63 -8.39
CA ALA A 127 -4.47 -1.81 -9.78
C ALA A 127 -4.05 -3.17 -10.36
N PHE A 128 -3.13 -3.88 -9.69
CA PHE A 128 -2.64 -5.16 -10.18
C PHE A 128 -3.76 -6.18 -10.34
N ASN A 129 -3.93 -6.63 -11.57
CA ASN A 129 -4.79 -7.73 -11.97
C ASN A 129 -4.15 -8.39 -13.20
N PRO A 130 -3.67 -9.64 -13.11
CA PRO A 130 -2.96 -10.29 -14.23
C PRO A 130 -3.85 -10.52 -15.47
N ARG A 131 -5.18 -10.36 -15.32
CA ARG A 131 -6.16 -10.55 -16.39
C ARG A 131 -6.56 -9.26 -17.11
N SER A 132 -6.17 -8.08 -16.61
CA SER A 132 -6.47 -6.80 -17.26
C SER A 132 -5.21 -6.14 -17.83
N GLU A 133 -5.36 -5.35 -18.88
CA GLU A 133 -4.22 -4.63 -19.49
C GLU A 133 -3.68 -3.55 -18.56
N GLU A 134 -4.56 -2.88 -17.81
CA GLU A 134 -4.18 -1.91 -16.78
C GLU A 134 -3.36 -2.59 -15.67
N GLY A 135 -3.76 -3.79 -15.26
CA GLY A 135 -3.06 -4.55 -14.23
C GLY A 135 -1.70 -5.08 -14.68
N LYS A 136 -1.56 -5.46 -15.96
CA LYS A 136 -0.26 -5.80 -16.56
C LYS A 136 0.65 -4.58 -16.68
N ALA A 137 0.10 -3.42 -17.06
CA ALA A 137 0.86 -2.17 -17.10
C ALA A 137 1.35 -1.78 -15.69
N ALA A 138 0.51 -1.96 -14.66
CA ALA A 138 0.90 -1.75 -13.28
C ALA A 138 2.03 -2.70 -12.85
N ALA A 139 1.93 -3.99 -13.19
CA ALA A 139 2.98 -4.98 -12.93
C ALA A 139 4.32 -4.59 -13.59
N ALA A 140 4.29 -4.22 -14.86
CA ALA A 140 5.47 -3.79 -15.60
C ALA A 140 6.15 -2.58 -14.93
N LYS A 141 5.35 -1.62 -14.43
CA LYS A 141 5.88 -0.45 -13.74
C LYS A 141 6.54 -0.79 -12.40
N LEU A 142 5.94 -1.70 -11.62
CA LEU A 142 6.53 -2.20 -10.38
C LEU A 142 7.86 -2.94 -10.66
N VAL A 143 7.93 -3.74 -11.73
CA VAL A 143 9.17 -4.40 -12.15
C VAL A 143 10.24 -3.38 -12.54
N GLU A 144 9.90 -2.34 -13.30
CA GLU A 144 10.81 -1.25 -13.66
C GLU A 144 11.41 -0.59 -12.40
N TYR A 145 10.58 -0.30 -11.40
CA TYR A 145 11.03 0.26 -10.12
C TYR A 145 11.98 -0.67 -9.38
N ALA A 146 11.65 -1.96 -9.30
CA ALA A 146 12.52 -2.95 -8.70
C ALA A 146 13.86 -3.03 -9.44
N GLN A 147 13.87 -3.09 -10.77
CA GLN A 147 15.08 -3.14 -11.60
C GLN A 147 15.95 -1.89 -11.41
N ALA A 148 15.34 -0.70 -11.33
CA ALA A 148 16.01 0.56 -11.03
C ALA A 148 16.50 0.69 -9.57
N GLY A 149 16.23 -0.30 -8.71
CA GLY A 149 16.62 -0.29 -7.29
C GLY A 149 15.77 0.65 -6.43
N LYS A 150 14.65 1.15 -6.95
CA LYS A 150 13.70 1.94 -6.16
C LYS A 150 12.88 1.02 -5.26
N GLN A 151 12.71 1.44 -4.02
CA GLN A 151 11.96 0.68 -3.00
C GLN A 151 11.07 1.63 -2.20
N PRO A 152 9.84 1.21 -1.85
CA PRO A 152 8.98 2.03 -1.02
C PRO A 152 9.47 2.04 0.43
N SER A 153 8.81 2.84 1.27
CA SER A 153 9.07 2.89 2.70
C SER A 153 8.90 1.51 3.35
N PRO A 154 9.53 1.27 4.52
CA PRO A 154 9.47 -0.02 5.21
C PRO A 154 8.06 -0.60 5.35
N ALA A 155 7.05 0.26 5.57
CA ALA A 155 5.66 -0.15 5.75
C ALA A 155 5.07 -0.90 4.55
N LEU A 156 5.54 -0.61 3.33
CA LEU A 156 5.03 -1.24 2.10
C LEU A 156 5.93 -2.36 1.58
N ARG A 157 7.18 -2.48 2.06
CA ARG A 157 8.19 -3.37 1.45
C ARG A 157 7.78 -4.83 1.43
N LEU A 158 7.18 -5.33 2.51
CA LEU A 158 6.77 -6.73 2.58
C LEU A 158 5.75 -7.07 1.48
N ASN A 159 4.71 -6.24 1.35
CA ASN A 159 3.67 -6.40 0.33
C ASN A 159 4.23 -6.19 -1.08
N TYR A 160 5.08 -5.18 -1.27
CA TYR A 160 5.73 -4.87 -2.53
C TYR A 160 6.56 -6.05 -3.05
N TRP A 161 7.45 -6.60 -2.22
CA TRP A 161 8.28 -7.74 -2.61
C TRP A 161 7.48 -9.04 -2.72
N GLY A 162 6.47 -9.24 -1.88
CA GLY A 162 5.57 -10.40 -2.01
C GLY A 162 4.81 -10.40 -3.34
N LEU A 163 4.30 -9.24 -3.77
CA LEU A 163 3.64 -9.10 -5.07
C LEU A 163 4.63 -9.28 -6.23
N LEU A 164 5.83 -8.71 -6.14
CA LEU A 164 6.85 -8.91 -7.16
C LEU A 164 7.30 -10.36 -7.29
N SER A 165 7.38 -11.11 -6.19
CA SER A 165 7.62 -12.57 -6.24
C SER A 165 6.53 -13.28 -7.04
N TYR A 166 5.26 -12.93 -6.82
CA TYR A 166 4.14 -13.48 -7.62
C TYR A 166 4.24 -13.09 -9.10
N ILE A 167 4.57 -11.84 -9.40
CA ILE A 167 4.77 -11.39 -10.78
C ILE A 167 5.92 -12.16 -11.44
N ALA A 168 7.04 -12.34 -10.73
CA ALA A 168 8.19 -13.09 -11.20
C ALA A 168 7.85 -14.57 -11.49
N THR A 169 7.10 -15.21 -10.60
CA THR A 169 6.80 -16.65 -10.70
C THR A 169 5.64 -16.97 -11.61
N GLU A 170 4.59 -16.15 -11.65
CA GLU A 170 3.34 -16.48 -12.34
C GLU A 170 3.10 -15.69 -13.61
N VAL A 171 3.62 -14.46 -13.70
CA VAL A 171 3.36 -13.56 -14.83
C VAL A 171 4.52 -13.57 -15.81
N ASN A 172 5.71 -13.21 -15.35
CA ASN A 172 6.88 -13.01 -16.21
C ASN A 172 7.72 -14.27 -16.38
N LYS A 173 7.61 -15.24 -15.46
CA LYS A 173 8.51 -16.40 -15.37
C LYS A 173 9.99 -15.98 -15.36
N ASP A 174 10.29 -14.94 -14.57
CA ASP A 174 11.59 -14.28 -14.48
C ASP A 174 12.35 -14.75 -13.22
N PRO A 175 13.32 -15.68 -13.35
CA PRO A 175 14.05 -16.21 -12.21
C PRO A 175 14.97 -15.17 -11.54
N ASP A 176 15.49 -14.20 -12.28
CA ASP A 176 16.40 -13.18 -11.72
C ASP A 176 15.63 -12.16 -10.89
N LEU A 177 14.42 -11.78 -11.33
CA LEU A 177 13.52 -10.99 -10.51
C LEU A 177 13.13 -11.73 -9.23
N LEU A 178 12.84 -13.04 -9.30
CA LEU A 178 12.50 -13.84 -8.13
C LEU A 178 13.66 -13.93 -7.14
N GLU A 179 14.89 -14.13 -7.61
CA GLU A 179 16.11 -14.12 -6.76
C GLU A 179 16.29 -12.77 -6.06
N LYS A 180 16.03 -11.67 -6.76
CA LYS A 180 16.05 -10.33 -6.18
C LYS A 180 14.98 -10.16 -5.11
N CYS A 181 13.77 -10.66 -5.33
CA CYS A 181 12.69 -10.60 -4.34
C CYS A 181 13.04 -11.39 -3.09
N LEU A 182 13.53 -12.62 -3.24
CA LEU A 182 13.99 -13.47 -2.12
C LEU A 182 15.07 -12.79 -1.28
N THR A 183 16.07 -12.19 -1.94
CA THR A 183 17.15 -11.46 -1.26
C THR A 183 16.59 -10.32 -0.41
N ASN A 184 15.66 -9.53 -0.96
CA ASN A 184 15.09 -8.39 -0.24
C ASN A 184 14.12 -8.82 0.87
N LEU A 185 13.32 -9.86 0.64
CA LEU A 185 12.40 -10.40 1.65
C LEU A 185 13.17 -10.96 2.85
N ARG A 186 14.25 -11.71 2.64
CA ARG A 186 15.10 -12.24 3.72
C ARG A 186 15.76 -11.15 4.57
N ALA A 187 15.98 -9.97 4.00
CA ALA A 187 16.55 -8.83 4.72
C ALA A 187 15.53 -8.10 5.62
N LEU A 188 14.23 -8.39 5.48
CA LEU A 188 13.19 -7.77 6.30
C LEU A 188 13.12 -8.44 7.69
N PRO A 189 12.91 -7.67 8.78
CA PRO A 189 12.71 -8.22 10.13
C PRO A 189 11.60 -9.27 10.21
N GLU A 190 10.55 -9.09 9.41
CA GLU A 190 9.36 -9.94 9.34
C GLU A 190 9.61 -11.28 8.65
N SER A 191 10.75 -11.46 7.97
CA SER A 191 11.10 -12.69 7.24
C SER A 191 11.00 -13.97 8.07
N LYS A 192 11.25 -13.88 9.39
CA LYS A 192 11.16 -15.00 10.33
C LYS A 192 9.77 -15.62 10.39
N ASP A 193 8.73 -14.82 10.18
CA ASP A 193 7.34 -15.27 10.20
C ASP A 193 6.93 -15.96 8.89
N PHE A 194 7.79 -15.90 7.86
CA PHE A 194 7.51 -16.37 6.50
C PHE A 194 8.54 -17.39 5.99
N GLU A 195 9.33 -18.02 6.86
CA GLU A 195 10.45 -18.87 6.41
C GLU A 195 10.01 -20.06 5.55
N GLU A 196 8.88 -20.67 5.84
CA GLU A 196 8.33 -21.74 5.00
C GLU A 196 8.02 -21.22 3.58
N GLN A 197 7.45 -20.02 3.47
CA GLN A 197 7.13 -19.41 2.18
C GLN A 197 8.40 -19.02 1.42
N LEU A 198 9.43 -18.53 2.12
CA LEU A 198 10.73 -18.23 1.52
C LEU A 198 11.41 -19.50 1.00
N GLN A 199 11.33 -20.61 1.73
CA GLN A 199 11.83 -21.91 1.26
C GLN A 199 11.07 -22.40 0.03
N GLN A 200 9.74 -22.25 -0.01
CA GLN A 200 8.94 -22.61 -1.18
C GLN A 200 9.33 -21.76 -2.41
N MET A 201 9.54 -20.45 -2.22
CA MET A 201 10.01 -19.56 -3.28
C MET A 201 11.41 -19.92 -3.77
N GLU A 202 12.32 -20.34 -2.88
CA GLU A 202 13.66 -20.82 -3.25
C GLU A 202 13.61 -22.13 -4.05
N GLN A 203 12.77 -23.07 -3.65
CA GLN A 203 12.54 -24.28 -4.43
C GLN A 203 12.01 -23.92 -5.82
N LYS A 204 11.07 -22.99 -5.89
CA LYS A 204 10.52 -22.50 -7.16
C LYS A 204 11.59 -21.88 -8.05
N LEU A 205 12.49 -21.06 -7.49
CA LEU A 205 13.63 -20.50 -8.21
C LEU A 205 14.54 -21.60 -8.78
N GLN A 206 14.84 -22.63 -7.99
CA GLN A 206 15.63 -23.77 -8.46
C GLN A 206 14.93 -24.53 -9.60
N GLU A 207 13.62 -24.74 -9.50
CA GLU A 207 12.83 -25.35 -10.58
C GLU A 207 12.86 -24.51 -11.86
N MET A 208 12.65 -23.19 -11.75
CA MET A 208 12.68 -22.27 -12.88
C MET A 208 14.04 -22.30 -13.58
N ARG A 209 15.15 -22.29 -12.82
CA ARG A 209 16.51 -22.38 -13.37
C ARG A 209 16.88 -23.77 -13.93
N LYS A 210 16.24 -24.85 -13.45
CA LYS A 210 16.46 -26.22 -13.97
C LYS A 210 15.57 -26.54 -15.18
N GLY A 211 14.45 -25.84 -15.31
CA GLY A 211 13.43 -26.05 -16.35
C GLY A 211 13.55 -25.15 -17.58
N GLU A 212 14.62 -24.37 -17.70
CA GLU A 212 14.96 -23.69 -18.96
C GLU A 212 15.36 -24.75 -20.01
N PRO A 213 14.71 -24.80 -21.19
CA PRO A 213 15.25 -25.49 -22.36
C PRO A 213 16.51 -24.78 -22.90
#